data_AF-A0A2E2NBX0-F1
#
_entry.id   AF-A0A2E2NBX0-F1
#
_cell.length_a   1.000
_cell.length_b   1.000
_cell.length_c   1.000
_cell.angle_alpha   90.00
_cell.angle_beta   90.00
_cell.angle_gamma   90.00
#
_symmetry.space_group_name_H-M   'P 1'
#
loop_
_entity.id
_entity.type
_entity.pdbx_description
1 polymer ?
#
loop_
_entity_poly.entity_id
_entity_poly.type
_entity_poly.pdbx_seq_one_letter_code
_entity_poly.pdbx_strand_id
1 'polypeptide(L)'
;MSGTGGVDADKALLDAVDVGSLVSWLNDRVTVQGIGLTTAKCYRRWLASYFESQDHEAAALLRCWIPPGSMEEALIEDEVDARQIAEPLLSVESVPTNTRHVSFMDGAALRELLEQLLSLDDQGNQRYVAGPAAALMFTVSMMTGLRPMEWPSARYRETFFDPETALTLGPVLEIHTCKQSNRREDNPLRTKRYLLLDEWPEEQLVQLKALLSEIASVDDFSGYYNRVRMTLNRAWRRVAKNRGIVDVGLRVSERTSLTAAAGGDDETVSAQTVSLYTSRHIFAEETRRSLRYTRFELAAMLGHSLLTNQVYYGPRTQHENREFEFALPRPWPGDAEDIKQWDRQVNPLRYKFMQGDLFAGETATAIADEGAGWREDRDGASSFFMR
;
A
#
# COMPACT_ATOMS: atom_id res chain seq x y z
N MET A 1 28.32 -20.52 31.50
CA MET A 1 27.21 -20.40 32.46
C MET A 1 27.22 -18.98 33.03
N SER A 2 26.44 -18.08 32.44
CA SER A 2 26.05 -16.78 33.02
C SER A 2 25.20 -16.05 31.97
N GLY A 3 23.88 -16.04 32.13
CA GLY A 3 22.99 -15.39 31.14
C GLY A 3 21.50 -15.42 31.45
N THR A 4 21.07 -15.87 32.63
CA THR A 4 19.64 -15.88 33.01
C THR A 4 19.25 -14.72 33.93
N GLY A 5 20.20 -13.95 34.47
CA GLY A 5 19.92 -12.90 35.45
C GLY A 5 19.30 -11.60 34.91
N GLY A 6 19.22 -11.42 33.58
CA GLY A 6 18.63 -10.23 32.97
C GLY A 6 17.11 -10.32 32.76
N VAL A 7 16.63 -11.50 32.33
CA VAL A 7 15.20 -11.72 31.99
C VAL A 7 14.31 -11.63 33.24
N ASP A 8 14.78 -12.15 34.37
CA ASP A 8 14.02 -12.12 35.63
C ASP A 8 13.95 -10.71 36.24
N ALA A 9 14.95 -9.86 36.00
CA ALA A 9 14.97 -8.47 36.47
C ALA A 9 14.02 -7.57 35.65
N ASP A 10 13.97 -7.78 34.33
CA ASP A 10 13.08 -7.04 33.43
C ASP A 10 11.61 -7.42 33.66
N LYS A 11 11.33 -8.70 33.95
CA LYS A 11 9.98 -9.15 34.32
C LYS A 11 9.51 -8.55 35.64
N ALA A 12 10.35 -8.51 36.67
CA ALA A 12 10.00 -7.88 37.95
C ALA A 12 9.74 -6.36 37.84
N LEU A 13 10.44 -5.68 36.92
CA LEU A 13 10.18 -4.27 36.62
C LEU A 13 8.86 -4.08 35.87
N LEU A 14 8.52 -5.00 34.96
CA LEU A 14 7.27 -4.99 34.21
C LEU A 14 6.05 -5.28 35.07
N ASP A 15 6.17 -6.20 36.03
CA ASP A 15 5.12 -6.49 37.01
C ASP A 15 4.80 -5.28 37.90
N ALA A 16 5.73 -4.30 38.00
CA ALA A 16 5.52 -3.03 38.68
C ALA A 16 4.88 -1.94 37.79
N VAL A 17 4.73 -2.18 36.48
CA VAL A 17 4.09 -1.23 35.55
C VAL A 17 2.58 -1.39 35.66
N ASP A 18 1.90 -0.35 36.17
CA ASP A 18 0.46 -0.26 36.06
C ASP A 18 0.03 -0.01 34.61
N VAL A 19 -0.50 -1.06 33.99
CA VAL A 19 -0.99 -1.07 32.62
C VAL A 19 -2.15 -0.09 32.42
N GLY A 20 -2.97 0.13 33.46
CA GLY A 20 -4.03 1.12 33.43
C GLY A 20 -3.47 2.53 33.27
N SER A 21 -2.46 2.87 34.06
CA SER A 21 -1.71 4.12 33.94
C SER A 21 -1.01 4.27 32.57
N LEU A 22 -0.46 3.18 32.02
CA LEU A 22 0.15 3.18 30.68
C LEU A 22 -0.88 3.46 29.57
N VAL A 23 -2.05 2.82 29.63
CA VAL A 23 -3.14 3.04 28.68
C VAL A 23 -3.69 4.46 28.80
N SER A 24 -3.85 4.98 30.02
CA SER A 24 -4.25 6.37 30.26
C SER A 24 -3.25 7.34 29.64
N TRP A 25 -1.95 7.10 29.84
CA TRP A 25 -0.90 7.90 29.23
C TRP A 25 -0.92 7.84 27.69
N LEU A 26 -1.19 6.68 27.11
CA LEU A 26 -1.34 6.52 25.66
C LEU A 26 -2.55 7.29 25.12
N ASN A 27 -3.67 7.28 25.83
CA ASN A 27 -4.85 8.07 25.49
C ASN A 27 -4.52 9.57 25.47
N ASP A 28 -3.84 10.08 26.50
CA ASP A 28 -3.44 11.49 26.57
C ASP A 28 -2.51 11.89 25.41
N ARG A 29 -1.62 10.98 24.98
CA ARG A 29 -0.79 11.25 23.80
C ARG A 29 -1.65 11.44 22.54
N VAL A 30 -2.71 10.66 22.38
CA VAL A 30 -3.60 10.74 21.22
C VAL A 30 -4.50 11.98 21.30
N THR A 31 -5.17 12.19 22.43
CA THR A 31 -6.22 13.22 22.58
C THR A 31 -5.68 14.61 22.90
N VAL A 32 -4.64 14.71 23.73
CA VAL A 32 -4.08 15.99 24.20
C VAL A 32 -2.91 16.44 23.34
N GLN A 33 -2.04 15.50 22.95
CA GLN A 33 -0.80 15.82 22.22
C GLN A 33 -0.90 15.60 20.71
N GLY A 34 -2.05 15.10 20.23
CA GLY A 34 -2.35 14.99 18.81
C GLY A 34 -1.44 14.01 18.05
N ILE A 35 -0.95 12.95 18.70
CA ILE A 35 -0.19 11.94 17.95
C ILE A 35 -1.08 11.30 16.89
N GLY A 36 -0.56 11.15 15.67
CA GLY A 36 -1.32 10.55 14.58
C GLY A 36 -1.73 9.09 14.86
N LEU A 37 -2.90 8.69 14.37
CA LEU A 37 -3.46 7.34 14.58
C LEU A 37 -2.53 6.20 14.15
N THR A 38 -1.75 6.41 13.08
CA THR A 38 -0.73 5.44 12.63
C THR A 38 0.36 5.25 13.69
N THR A 39 0.78 6.33 14.33
CA THR A 39 1.78 6.33 15.41
C THR A 39 1.22 5.66 16.67
N ALA A 40 -0.03 5.95 17.04
CA ALA A 40 -0.72 5.29 18.14
C ALA A 40 -0.82 3.76 17.93
N LYS A 41 -1.17 3.32 16.72
CA LYS A 41 -1.18 1.88 16.34
C LYS A 41 0.21 1.24 16.36
N CYS A 42 1.27 2.02 16.11
CA CYS A 42 2.64 1.54 16.25
C CYS A 42 2.99 1.34 17.73
N TYR A 43 2.66 2.30 18.62
CA TYR A 43 2.82 2.14 20.06
C TYR A 43 2.09 0.91 20.60
N ARG A 44 0.82 0.73 20.19
CA ARG A 44 0.03 -0.46 20.53
C ARG A 44 0.79 -1.75 20.23
N ARG A 45 1.26 -1.89 18.99
CA ARG A 45 1.96 -3.08 18.51
C ARG A 45 3.30 -3.29 19.20
N TRP A 46 4.09 -2.22 19.38
CA TRP A 46 5.41 -2.32 20.01
C TRP A 46 5.30 -2.70 21.49
N LEU A 47 4.42 -2.03 22.24
CA LEU A 47 4.21 -2.31 23.65
C LEU A 47 3.62 -3.72 23.85
N ALA A 48 2.61 -4.10 23.06
CA ALA A 48 2.07 -5.46 23.12
C ALA A 48 3.13 -6.53 22.84
N SER A 49 3.96 -6.36 21.80
CA SER A 49 5.04 -7.31 21.48
C SER A 49 6.15 -7.33 22.53
N TYR A 50 6.43 -6.21 23.19
CA TYR A 50 7.39 -6.15 24.28
C TYR A 50 6.89 -6.95 25.49
N PHE A 51 5.65 -6.70 25.94
CA PHE A 51 5.05 -7.44 27.06
C PHE A 51 4.86 -8.94 26.73
N GLU A 52 4.55 -9.29 25.48
CA GLU A 52 4.45 -10.68 25.02
C GLU A 52 5.80 -11.39 25.03
N SER A 53 6.89 -10.69 24.70
CA SER A 53 8.25 -11.26 24.78
C SER A 53 8.69 -11.64 26.21
N GLN A 54 7.99 -11.09 27.20
CA GLN A 54 8.21 -11.32 28.63
C GLN A 54 7.13 -12.22 29.26
N ASP A 55 6.24 -12.78 28.41
CA ASP A 55 5.11 -13.61 28.82
C ASP A 55 4.21 -12.93 29.86
N HIS A 56 3.97 -11.62 29.68
CA HIS A 56 3.20 -10.79 30.60
C HIS A 56 1.75 -10.62 30.12
N GLU A 57 0.78 -10.85 31.01
CA GLU A 57 -0.67 -10.89 30.71
C GLU A 57 -1.21 -9.59 30.07
N ALA A 58 -0.66 -8.45 30.48
CA ALA A 58 -0.94 -7.13 29.93
C ALA A 58 -0.74 -7.00 28.41
N ALA A 59 0.02 -7.89 27.78
CA ALA A 59 0.16 -7.92 26.32
C ALA A 59 -1.22 -8.01 25.63
N ALA A 60 -2.14 -8.81 26.20
CA ALA A 60 -3.51 -8.94 25.68
C ALA A 60 -4.28 -7.61 25.80
N LEU A 61 -4.20 -6.96 26.97
CA LEU A 61 -4.83 -5.66 27.21
C LEU A 61 -4.32 -4.59 26.25
N LEU A 62 -3.01 -4.54 26.01
CA LEU A 62 -2.40 -3.61 25.07
C LEU A 62 -2.78 -3.92 23.61
N ARG A 63 -2.91 -5.20 23.22
CA ARG A 63 -3.41 -5.54 21.86
C ARG A 63 -4.85 -5.09 21.65
N CYS A 64 -5.66 -5.18 22.69
CA CYS A 64 -7.06 -4.78 22.69
C CYS A 64 -7.27 -3.27 22.93
N TRP A 65 -6.22 -2.51 23.25
CA TRP A 65 -6.33 -1.06 23.36
C TRP A 65 -6.69 -0.45 22.00
N ILE A 66 -7.68 0.43 22.01
CA ILE A 66 -8.17 1.12 20.82
C ILE A 66 -7.84 2.60 21.00
N PRO A 67 -7.03 3.19 20.11
CA PRO A 67 -6.71 4.60 20.20
C PRO A 67 -7.98 5.46 20.10
N PRO A 68 -8.17 6.45 20.98
CA PRO A 68 -9.29 7.38 20.89
C PRO A 68 -9.31 8.15 19.56
N GLY A 69 -10.50 8.43 19.03
CA GLY A 69 -10.72 9.05 17.73
C GLY A 69 -10.37 8.14 16.54
N SER A 70 -10.12 6.86 16.76
CA SER A 70 -9.87 5.90 15.67
C SER A 70 -11.18 5.36 15.10
N MET A 71 -11.16 4.98 13.81
CA MET A 71 -12.30 4.25 13.21
C MET A 71 -12.61 2.93 13.93
N GLU A 72 -11.67 2.35 14.70
CA GLU A 72 -11.92 1.13 15.50
C GLU A 72 -12.78 1.43 16.73
N GLU A 73 -12.70 2.64 17.29
CA GLU A 73 -13.56 3.10 18.39
C GLU A 73 -14.98 3.40 17.88
N ALA A 74 -15.07 4.12 16.76
CA ALA A 74 -16.34 4.38 16.08
C ALA A 74 -17.07 3.10 15.66
N LEU A 75 -16.34 2.04 15.25
CA LEU A 75 -16.94 0.75 14.88
C LEU A 75 -17.51 -0.02 16.07
N ILE A 76 -17.03 0.20 17.30
CA ILE A 76 -17.57 -0.44 18.51
C ILE A 76 -18.81 0.31 19.00
N GLU A 77 -18.79 1.64 18.94
CA GLU A 77 -19.97 2.47 19.17
C GLU A 77 -21.06 2.15 18.12
N ASP A 78 -20.67 2.04 16.84
CA ASP A 78 -21.54 1.62 15.75
C ASP A 78 -22.02 0.16 15.88
N GLU A 79 -21.27 -0.79 16.47
CA GLU A 79 -21.73 -2.17 16.67
C GLU A 79 -22.78 -2.28 17.78
N VAL A 80 -22.64 -1.46 18.83
CA VAL A 80 -23.63 -1.35 19.92
C VAL A 80 -24.90 -0.67 19.42
N ASP A 81 -24.77 0.40 18.63
CA ASP A 81 -25.89 1.10 17.99
C ASP A 81 -26.51 0.24 16.87
N ALA A 82 -25.72 -0.46 16.06
CA ALA A 82 -26.20 -1.37 15.02
C ALA A 82 -26.94 -2.57 15.60
N ARG A 83 -26.57 -3.10 16.78
CA ARG A 83 -27.37 -4.13 17.46
C ARG A 83 -28.72 -3.61 17.94
N GLN A 84 -28.81 -2.35 18.37
CA GLN A 84 -30.07 -1.72 18.76
C GLN A 84 -30.95 -1.37 17.54
N ILE A 85 -30.32 -1.15 16.38
CA ILE A 85 -31.00 -0.80 15.11
C ILE A 85 -31.31 -2.05 14.25
N ALA A 86 -30.64 -3.19 14.45
CA ALA A 86 -30.77 -4.38 13.61
C ALA A 86 -32.01 -5.26 13.87
N GLU A 87 -32.67 -5.16 15.03
CA GLU A 87 -33.85 -5.99 15.32
C GLU A 87 -35.06 -5.74 14.39
N PRO A 88 -35.31 -4.53 13.84
CA PRO A 88 -36.42 -4.31 12.90
C PRO A 88 -36.05 -4.29 11.40
N LEU A 89 -34.77 -4.34 11.01
CA LEU A 89 -34.31 -3.99 9.65
C LEU A 89 -33.77 -5.15 8.80
N LEU A 90 -34.12 -6.40 9.12
CA LEU A 90 -33.80 -7.62 8.34
C LEU A 90 -34.46 -7.69 6.94
N SER A 91 -34.73 -6.56 6.30
CA SER A 91 -35.30 -6.52 4.94
C SER A 91 -34.90 -5.27 4.14
N VAL A 92 -33.62 -5.00 3.89
CA VAL A 92 -33.23 -4.17 2.73
C VAL A 92 -31.93 -4.67 2.12
N GLU A 93 -31.98 -4.78 0.79
CA GLU A 93 -30.97 -5.27 -0.15
C GLU A 93 -29.64 -4.50 -0.12
N SER A 94 -28.56 -5.26 -0.36
CA SER A 94 -27.25 -4.86 -0.91
C SER A 94 -26.69 -3.48 -0.53
N VAL A 95 -25.75 -3.45 0.41
CA VAL A 95 -24.86 -2.30 0.60
C VAL A 95 -23.76 -2.30 -0.47
N PRO A 96 -23.65 -1.26 -1.32
CA PRO A 96 -22.55 -1.11 -2.26
C PRO A 96 -21.39 -0.31 -1.65
N THR A 97 -20.17 -0.61 -2.11
CA THR A 97 -18.93 0.21 -2.07
C THR A 97 -18.02 0.21 -0.83
N ASN A 98 -16.76 -0.15 -1.09
CA ASN A 98 -15.59 0.12 -0.27
C ASN A 98 -15.05 1.51 -0.66
N THR A 99 -15.23 2.51 0.19
CA THR A 99 -14.92 3.95 -0.05
C THR A 99 -13.42 4.30 0.00
N ARG A 100 -12.51 3.32 0.07
CA ARG A 100 -11.06 3.53 0.31
C ARG A 100 -10.21 3.67 -0.97
N HIS A 101 -10.79 4.03 -2.11
CA HIS A 101 -10.05 4.28 -3.36
C HIS A 101 -9.45 5.69 -3.35
N VAL A 102 -8.35 5.86 -2.60
CA VAL A 102 -7.77 7.19 -2.32
C VAL A 102 -7.08 7.82 -3.55
N SER A 103 -6.83 7.10 -4.64
CA SER A 103 -6.05 7.64 -5.78
C SER A 103 -6.28 6.95 -7.12
N PHE A 104 -7.54 6.80 -7.54
CA PHE A 104 -7.83 6.42 -8.92
C PHE A 104 -7.87 7.67 -9.82
N MET A 105 -7.27 7.56 -11.01
CA MET A 105 -7.31 8.57 -12.06
C MET A 105 -7.81 7.88 -13.32
N ASP A 106 -8.91 8.37 -13.90
CA ASP A 106 -9.43 7.84 -15.16
C ASP A 106 -8.56 8.23 -16.37
N GLY A 107 -8.73 7.52 -17.49
CA GLY A 107 -7.94 7.69 -18.70
C GLY A 107 -8.10 9.06 -19.35
N ALA A 108 -9.28 9.68 -19.21
CA ALA A 108 -9.50 11.03 -19.70
C ALA A 108 -8.75 12.06 -18.83
N ALA A 109 -8.74 11.88 -17.50
CA ALA A 109 -8.00 12.72 -16.56
C ALA A 109 -6.50 12.60 -16.78
N LEU A 110 -6.01 11.39 -17.06
CA LEU A 110 -4.61 11.16 -17.41
C LEU A 110 -4.23 11.91 -18.68
N ARG A 111 -5.06 11.80 -19.73
CA ARG A 111 -4.80 12.49 -21.01
C ARG A 111 -4.69 14.00 -20.81
N GLU A 112 -5.66 14.60 -20.12
CA GLU A 112 -5.64 16.04 -19.79
C GLU A 112 -4.43 16.43 -18.93
N LEU A 113 -4.01 15.57 -18.00
CA LEU A 113 -2.81 15.80 -17.20
C LEU A 113 -1.54 15.79 -18.06
N LEU A 114 -1.39 14.82 -18.95
CA LEU A 114 -0.25 14.73 -19.86
C LEU A 114 -0.22 15.93 -20.83
N GLU A 115 -1.37 16.29 -21.41
CA GLU A 115 -1.51 17.50 -22.24
C GLU A 115 -1.14 18.76 -21.45
N GLN A 116 -1.60 18.87 -20.20
CA GLN A 116 -1.29 20.00 -19.35
C GLN A 116 0.21 20.07 -19.02
N LEU A 117 0.87 18.94 -18.76
CA LEU A 117 2.31 18.86 -18.49
C LEU A 117 3.16 19.24 -19.70
N LEU A 118 2.71 18.90 -20.91
CA LEU A 118 3.40 19.16 -22.17
C LEU A 118 2.96 20.47 -22.86
N SER A 119 2.00 21.20 -22.26
CA SER A 119 1.47 22.44 -22.83
C SER A 119 2.51 23.56 -22.94
N LEU A 120 2.34 24.39 -23.96
CA LEU A 120 3.11 25.61 -24.14
C LEU A 120 2.41 26.81 -23.49
N ASP A 121 3.19 27.84 -23.18
CA ASP A 121 2.68 29.17 -22.83
C ASP A 121 2.39 30.00 -24.09
N ASP A 122 1.89 31.22 -23.87
CA ASP A 122 1.48 32.12 -24.97
C ASP A 122 2.68 32.59 -25.82
N GLN A 123 3.91 32.36 -25.34
CA GLN A 123 5.17 32.67 -26.04
C GLN A 123 5.74 31.46 -26.79
N GLY A 124 5.06 30.30 -26.73
CA GLY A 124 5.52 29.05 -27.33
C GLY A 124 6.59 28.32 -26.51
N ASN A 125 6.90 28.77 -25.28
CA ASN A 125 7.81 28.08 -24.38
C ASN A 125 7.08 27.00 -23.59
N GLN A 126 7.81 26.02 -23.08
CA GLN A 126 7.25 25.01 -22.18
C GLN A 126 6.64 25.69 -20.94
N ARG A 127 5.35 25.48 -20.70
CA ARG A 127 4.66 26.07 -19.54
C ARG A 127 5.28 25.63 -18.22
N TYR A 128 5.75 24.39 -18.17
CA TYR A 128 6.49 23.84 -17.06
C TYR A 128 7.86 23.40 -17.53
N VAL A 129 8.93 24.00 -16.99
CA VAL A 129 10.31 23.62 -17.32
C VAL A 129 10.56 22.12 -17.10
N ALA A 130 10.01 21.55 -16.04
CA ALA A 130 10.09 20.12 -15.74
C ALA A 130 8.85 19.32 -16.23
N GLY A 131 8.05 19.88 -17.14
CA GLY A 131 6.84 19.27 -17.68
C GLY A 131 7.11 17.95 -18.40
N PRO A 132 8.00 17.92 -19.41
CA PRO A 132 8.38 16.70 -20.11
C PRO A 132 8.95 15.62 -19.19
N ALA A 133 9.84 16.00 -18.27
CA ALA A 133 10.41 15.12 -17.25
C ALA A 133 9.33 14.49 -16.35
N ALA A 134 8.38 15.31 -15.89
CA ALA A 134 7.28 14.85 -15.05
C ALA A 134 6.32 13.91 -15.79
N ALA A 135 6.00 14.22 -17.05
CA ALA A 135 5.18 13.36 -17.91
C ALA A 135 5.86 12.00 -18.14
N LEU A 136 7.15 12.00 -18.50
CA LEU A 136 7.92 10.79 -18.73
C LEU A 136 8.02 9.93 -17.46
N MET A 137 8.39 10.54 -16.32
CA MET A 137 8.52 9.83 -15.06
C MET A 137 7.19 9.26 -14.57
N PHE A 138 6.09 10.00 -14.71
CA PHE A 138 4.75 9.53 -14.32
C PHE A 138 4.30 8.34 -15.19
N THR A 139 4.42 8.47 -16.52
CA THR A 139 4.02 7.43 -17.48
C THR A 139 4.81 6.14 -17.29
N VAL A 140 6.13 6.21 -17.21
CA VAL A 140 6.95 5.01 -17.03
C VAL A 140 6.76 4.41 -15.63
N SER A 141 6.52 5.23 -14.59
CA SER A 141 6.13 4.72 -13.25
C SER A 141 4.78 4.02 -13.27
N MET A 142 3.85 4.45 -14.14
CA MET A 142 2.56 3.79 -14.34
C MET A 142 2.70 2.44 -15.06
N MET A 143 3.67 2.32 -15.98
CA MET A 143 3.93 1.07 -16.70
C MET A 143 4.72 0.04 -15.86
N THR A 144 5.53 0.49 -14.92
CA THR A 144 6.46 -0.37 -14.16
C THR A 144 6.09 -0.57 -12.69
N GLY A 145 5.27 0.33 -12.13
CA GLY A 145 4.92 0.32 -10.72
C GLY A 145 6.05 0.70 -9.77
N LEU A 146 7.16 1.27 -10.24
CA LEU A 146 8.29 1.66 -9.37
C LEU A 146 7.93 2.81 -8.42
N ARG A 147 8.57 2.81 -7.25
CA ARG A 147 8.57 3.96 -6.33
C ARG A 147 9.53 5.03 -6.85
N PRO A 148 9.30 6.31 -6.51
CA PRO A 148 10.20 7.39 -6.90
C PRO A 148 11.66 7.11 -6.55
N MET A 149 11.93 6.64 -5.32
CA MET A 149 13.29 6.41 -4.83
C MET A 149 13.96 5.13 -5.36
N GLU A 150 13.25 4.31 -6.14
CA GLU A 150 13.84 3.11 -6.77
C GLU A 150 14.56 3.47 -8.08
N TRP A 151 14.14 4.55 -8.73
CA TRP A 151 14.65 5.02 -10.01
C TRP A 151 16.17 5.26 -10.09
N PRO A 152 16.85 5.89 -9.11
CA PRO A 152 18.30 6.08 -9.16
C PRO A 152 19.10 4.78 -9.27
N SER A 153 18.53 3.71 -8.72
CA SER A 153 19.16 2.38 -8.68
C SER A 153 18.75 1.48 -9.85
N ALA A 154 17.74 1.88 -10.63
CA ALA A 154 17.17 1.06 -11.67
C ALA A 154 18.12 0.95 -12.88
N ARG A 155 18.28 -0.26 -13.43
CA ARG A 155 19.18 -0.52 -14.56
C ARG A 155 18.46 -1.39 -15.58
N TYR A 156 18.44 -0.94 -16.83
CA TYR A 156 17.98 -1.75 -17.95
C TYR A 156 19.09 -2.69 -18.42
N ARG A 157 18.73 -3.93 -18.70
CA ARG A 157 19.62 -4.96 -19.24
C ARG A 157 18.93 -5.63 -20.42
N GLU A 158 19.62 -5.72 -21.55
CA GLU A 158 19.12 -6.48 -22.71
C GLU A 158 18.93 -7.96 -22.36
N THR A 159 19.82 -8.51 -21.52
CA THR A 159 19.72 -9.86 -20.97
C THR A 159 20.27 -9.91 -19.55
N PHE A 160 19.72 -10.79 -18.71
CA PHE A 160 20.20 -11.04 -17.35
C PHE A 160 20.26 -12.55 -17.10
N PHE A 161 21.40 -13.03 -16.58
CA PHE A 161 21.55 -14.38 -16.06
C PHE A 161 21.39 -14.36 -14.55
N ASP A 162 20.43 -15.14 -14.05
CA ASP A 162 20.21 -15.30 -12.63
C ASP A 162 20.90 -16.58 -12.11
N PRO A 163 21.88 -16.46 -11.20
CA PRO A 163 22.56 -17.64 -10.65
C PRO A 163 21.66 -18.52 -9.78
N GLU A 164 20.58 -18.00 -9.20
CA GLU A 164 19.69 -18.80 -8.34
C GLU A 164 18.76 -19.70 -9.15
N THR A 165 18.17 -19.18 -10.22
CA THR A 165 17.27 -19.95 -11.10
C THR A 165 18.00 -20.61 -12.27
N ALA A 166 19.26 -20.26 -12.52
CA ALA A 166 20.05 -20.66 -13.70
C ALA A 166 19.40 -20.28 -15.05
N LEU A 167 18.53 -19.28 -15.07
CA LEU A 167 17.86 -18.79 -16.27
C LEU A 167 18.57 -17.56 -16.83
N THR A 168 18.60 -17.45 -18.17
CA THR A 168 18.98 -16.22 -18.87
C THR A 168 17.77 -15.68 -19.60
N LEU A 169 17.25 -14.52 -19.18
CA LEU A 169 16.06 -13.89 -19.75
C LEU A 169 16.33 -12.41 -20.06
N GLY A 170 15.53 -11.82 -20.94
CA GLY A 170 15.74 -10.45 -21.43
C GLY A 170 14.62 -9.98 -22.35
N PRO A 171 14.36 -8.67 -22.44
CA PRO A 171 14.96 -7.57 -21.67
C PRO A 171 14.48 -7.50 -20.21
N VAL A 172 15.29 -6.95 -19.30
CA VAL A 172 15.01 -6.91 -17.85
C VAL A 172 15.30 -5.53 -17.27
N LEU A 173 14.44 -5.08 -16.35
CA LEU A 173 14.69 -3.95 -15.47
C LEU A 173 15.11 -4.45 -14.08
N GLU A 174 16.38 -4.27 -13.75
CA GLU A 174 16.95 -4.54 -12.42
C GLU A 174 16.69 -3.37 -11.48
N ILE A 175 16.20 -3.63 -10.27
CA ILE A 175 15.75 -2.60 -9.32
C ILE A 175 16.19 -2.97 -7.91
N HIS A 176 16.81 -2.04 -7.17
CA HIS A 176 17.03 -2.21 -5.74
C HIS A 176 15.77 -1.81 -4.98
N THR A 177 15.20 -2.76 -4.22
CA THR A 177 13.92 -2.52 -3.56
C THR A 177 14.12 -1.66 -2.31
N CYS A 178 13.53 -0.45 -2.27
CA CYS A 178 13.66 0.45 -1.11
C CYS A 178 13.18 -0.15 0.23
N LYS A 179 12.34 -1.19 0.17
CA LYS A 179 11.84 -1.89 1.37
C LYS A 179 12.86 -2.83 2.02
N GLN A 180 14.08 -3.00 1.47
CA GLN A 180 15.05 -3.96 1.99
C GLN A 180 16.12 -3.40 2.92
N SER A 181 16.26 -2.07 3.01
CA SER A 181 17.07 -1.47 4.06
C SER A 181 16.41 -1.74 5.43
N ASN A 182 17.11 -2.46 6.31
CA ASN A 182 16.73 -2.74 7.71
C ASN A 182 15.58 -3.74 7.95
N ARG A 183 15.49 -4.83 7.17
CA ARG A 183 14.48 -5.88 7.41
C ARG A 183 15.06 -7.14 8.07
N ARG A 184 14.14 -7.96 8.60
CA ARG A 184 14.45 -9.29 9.13
C ARG A 184 15.21 -10.13 8.08
N GLU A 185 16.16 -10.92 8.56
CA GLU A 185 17.01 -11.78 7.74
C GLU A 185 16.24 -12.86 6.97
N ASP A 186 14.98 -13.12 7.34
CA ASP A 186 14.11 -14.17 6.80
C ASP A 186 13.16 -13.69 5.67
N ASN A 187 13.26 -12.44 5.22
CA ASN A 187 12.38 -11.91 4.16
C ASN A 187 12.65 -12.58 2.79
N PRO A 188 11.64 -13.11 2.09
CA PRO A 188 11.82 -13.83 0.82
C PRO A 188 12.24 -12.93 -0.35
N LEU A 189 12.12 -11.60 -0.20
CA LEU A 189 12.51 -10.69 -1.28
C LEU A 189 14.03 -10.62 -1.39
N ARG A 190 14.55 -10.87 -2.60
CA ARG A 190 15.95 -10.71 -3.02
C ARG A 190 16.38 -9.25 -3.04
N THR A 191 17.64 -8.93 -2.69
CA THR A 191 18.19 -7.55 -2.62
C THR A 191 17.87 -6.68 -3.85
N LYS A 192 17.75 -7.34 -5.01
CA LYS A 192 17.27 -6.74 -6.24
C LYS A 192 16.05 -7.50 -6.71
N ARG A 193 15.04 -6.78 -7.19
CA ARG A 193 13.95 -7.38 -7.96
C ARG A 193 14.20 -7.16 -9.44
N TYR A 194 13.72 -8.10 -10.25
CA TYR A 194 13.86 -8.06 -11.70
C TYR A 194 12.47 -8.07 -12.34
N LEU A 195 12.18 -7.05 -13.14
CA LEU A 195 10.98 -7.01 -13.97
C LEU A 195 11.36 -7.44 -15.38
N LEU A 196 10.74 -8.51 -15.87
CA LEU A 196 10.94 -9.00 -17.23
C LEU A 196 10.05 -8.19 -18.19
N LEU A 197 10.66 -7.70 -19.25
CA LEU A 197 10.10 -6.78 -20.24
C LEU A 197 10.05 -7.42 -21.64
N ASP A 198 10.06 -8.73 -21.72
CA ASP A 198 10.12 -9.50 -22.97
C ASP A 198 8.90 -9.32 -23.87
N GLU A 199 7.78 -8.91 -23.29
CA GLU A 199 6.54 -8.61 -23.99
C GLU A 199 6.28 -7.11 -24.15
N TRP A 200 7.22 -6.26 -23.75
CA TRP A 200 7.06 -4.82 -23.93
C TRP A 200 7.29 -4.43 -25.39
N PRO A 201 6.38 -3.63 -25.99
CA PRO A 201 6.60 -3.06 -27.30
C PRO A 201 7.79 -2.09 -27.26
N GLU A 202 8.47 -1.94 -28.40
CA GLU A 202 9.66 -1.11 -28.53
C GLU A 202 9.41 0.34 -28.07
N GLU A 203 8.22 0.89 -28.30
CA GLU A 203 7.85 2.24 -27.86
C GLU A 203 7.94 2.41 -26.34
N GLN A 204 7.49 1.42 -25.56
CA GLN A 204 7.60 1.45 -24.10
C GLN A 204 9.06 1.27 -23.65
N LEU A 205 9.84 0.44 -24.35
CA LEU A 205 11.27 0.28 -24.08
C LEU A 205 12.05 1.59 -24.33
N VAL A 206 11.73 2.31 -25.41
CA VAL A 206 12.30 3.63 -25.71
C VAL A 206 11.98 4.64 -24.61
N GLN A 207 10.73 4.70 -24.14
CA GLN A 207 10.34 5.57 -23.03
C GLN A 207 11.09 5.24 -21.74
N LEU A 208 11.21 3.95 -21.40
CA LEU A 208 11.98 3.50 -20.25
C LEU A 208 13.46 3.89 -20.36
N LYS A 209 14.09 3.62 -21.51
CA LYS A 209 15.50 3.96 -21.78
C LYS A 209 15.72 5.48 -21.69
N ALA A 210 14.78 6.29 -22.21
CA ALA A 210 14.82 7.75 -22.10
C ALA A 210 14.78 8.22 -20.64
N LEU A 211 13.87 7.67 -19.82
CA LEU A 211 13.77 8.02 -18.41
C LEU A 211 15.05 7.64 -17.64
N LEU A 212 15.59 6.44 -17.90
CA LEU A 212 16.83 6.00 -17.26
C LEU A 212 18.01 6.90 -17.65
N SER A 213 18.09 7.35 -18.90
CA SER A 213 19.10 8.30 -19.36
C SER A 213 18.95 9.66 -18.67
N GLU A 214 17.71 10.15 -18.52
CA GLU A 214 17.43 11.39 -17.81
C GLU A 214 17.87 11.31 -16.35
N ILE A 215 17.48 10.26 -15.63
CA ILE A 215 17.87 10.04 -14.23
C ILE A 215 19.39 9.92 -14.08
N ALA A 216 20.06 9.21 -14.99
CA ALA A 216 21.52 9.04 -14.95
C ALA A 216 22.28 10.36 -15.13
N SER A 217 21.67 11.37 -15.75
CA SER A 217 22.25 12.71 -15.95
C SER A 217 22.05 13.65 -14.76
N VAL A 218 21.33 13.23 -13.72
CA VAL A 218 20.97 14.06 -12.57
C VAL A 218 21.92 13.79 -11.39
N ASP A 219 22.65 14.81 -10.95
CA ASP A 219 23.54 14.72 -9.79
C ASP A 219 22.77 14.69 -8.45
N ASP A 220 21.69 15.46 -8.33
CA ASP A 220 20.80 15.50 -7.15
C ASP A 220 19.40 14.99 -7.49
N PHE A 221 19.20 13.67 -7.29
CA PHE A 221 17.92 13.03 -7.55
C PHE A 221 16.79 13.57 -6.65
N SER A 222 17.08 13.92 -5.39
CA SER A 222 16.07 14.43 -4.47
C SER A 222 15.52 15.77 -4.95
N GLY A 223 16.41 16.67 -5.39
CA GLY A 223 16.03 17.93 -6.02
C GLY A 223 15.26 17.74 -7.32
N TYR A 224 15.69 16.81 -8.19
CA TYR A 224 14.96 16.44 -9.41
C TYR A 224 13.56 15.92 -9.13
N TYR A 225 13.44 14.94 -8.23
CA TYR A 225 12.15 14.36 -7.84
C TYR A 225 11.22 15.42 -7.27
N ASN A 226 11.71 16.34 -6.42
CA ASN A 226 10.88 17.41 -5.88
C ASN A 226 10.38 18.36 -6.99
N ARG A 227 11.20 18.68 -7.99
CA ARG A 227 10.77 19.49 -9.15
C ARG A 227 9.67 18.80 -9.96
N VAL A 228 9.83 17.49 -10.21
CA VAL A 228 8.81 16.65 -10.88
C VAL A 228 7.51 16.64 -10.08
N ARG A 229 7.58 16.33 -8.78
CA ARG A 229 6.43 16.29 -7.87
C ARG A 229 5.66 17.61 -7.82
N MET A 230 6.39 18.72 -7.69
CA MET A 230 5.77 20.06 -7.65
C MET A 230 5.11 20.42 -8.99
N THR A 231 5.73 20.05 -10.11
CA THR A 231 5.18 20.26 -11.45
C THR A 231 3.90 19.45 -11.66
N LEU A 232 3.92 18.17 -11.29
CA LEU A 232 2.77 17.27 -11.35
C LEU A 232 1.58 17.82 -10.55
N ASN A 233 1.81 18.23 -9.30
CA ASN A 233 0.79 18.83 -8.45
C ASN A 233 0.20 20.11 -9.04
N ARG A 234 1.03 20.98 -9.62
CA ARG A 234 0.56 22.23 -10.26
C ARG A 234 -0.28 21.96 -11.50
N ALA A 235 0.15 21.01 -12.34
CA ALA A 235 -0.58 20.60 -13.53
C ALA A 235 -1.93 19.97 -13.14
N TRP A 236 -1.94 19.06 -12.16
CA TRP A 236 -3.15 18.40 -11.69
C TRP A 236 -4.18 19.39 -11.14
N ARG A 237 -3.78 20.39 -10.35
CA ARG A 237 -4.71 21.42 -9.85
C ARG A 237 -5.46 22.15 -10.97
N ARG A 238 -4.84 22.33 -12.14
CA ARG A 238 -5.51 22.93 -13.31
C ARG A 238 -6.52 21.97 -13.93
N VAL A 239 -6.13 20.72 -14.12
CA VAL A 239 -7.02 19.66 -14.62
C VAL A 239 -8.23 19.49 -13.70
N ALA A 240 -8.00 19.35 -12.39
CA ALA A 240 -9.04 19.22 -11.38
C ALA A 240 -10.01 20.42 -11.42
N LYS A 241 -9.49 21.65 -11.48
CA LYS A 241 -10.30 22.86 -11.63
C LYS A 241 -11.16 22.84 -12.90
N ASN A 242 -10.58 22.46 -14.04
CA ASN A 242 -11.28 22.42 -15.33
C ASN A 242 -12.39 21.36 -15.34
N ARG A 243 -12.18 20.24 -14.65
CA ARG A 243 -13.16 19.17 -14.48
C ARG A 243 -14.23 19.45 -13.43
N GLY A 244 -14.16 20.57 -12.73
CA GLY A 244 -15.06 20.86 -11.60
C GLY A 244 -14.87 19.88 -10.43
N ILE A 245 -13.71 19.22 -10.34
CA ILE A 245 -13.33 18.36 -9.23
C ILE A 245 -13.08 19.30 -8.04
N VAL A 246 -14.08 19.41 -7.16
CA VAL A 246 -14.03 20.29 -5.99
C VAL A 246 -13.04 19.73 -4.99
N ASP A 247 -11.98 20.49 -4.71
CA ASP A 247 -11.01 20.21 -3.66
C ASP A 247 -11.72 20.28 -2.30
N VAL A 248 -12.24 19.13 -1.84
CA VAL A 248 -12.95 19.01 -0.56
C VAL A 248 -12.02 19.36 0.62
N GLY A 249 -10.69 19.35 0.41
CA GLY A 249 -9.71 19.69 1.43
C GLY A 249 -9.55 21.19 1.73
N LEU A 250 -10.01 22.09 0.84
CA LEU A 250 -9.72 23.52 0.98
C LEU A 250 -10.65 24.26 1.96
N ARG A 251 -11.83 23.72 2.29
CA ARG A 251 -12.77 24.38 3.24
C ARG A 251 -12.40 24.21 4.72
N VAL A 252 -11.52 23.27 5.06
CA VAL A 252 -11.07 23.07 6.45
C VAL A 252 -9.92 24.03 6.80
N SER A 253 -9.10 24.43 5.83
CA SER A 253 -7.89 25.22 6.07
C SER A 253 -8.12 26.70 6.40
N GLU A 254 -9.28 27.28 6.10
CA GLU A 254 -9.51 28.71 6.38
C GLU A 254 -9.85 28.99 7.85
N ARG A 255 -10.36 28.01 8.62
CA ARG A 255 -10.64 28.18 10.06
C ARG A 255 -9.44 27.90 10.97
N THR A 256 -8.42 27.19 10.49
CA THR A 256 -7.25 26.79 11.30
C THR A 256 -6.03 27.70 11.12
N SER A 257 -6.17 28.79 10.36
CA SER A 257 -5.10 29.74 10.02
C SER A 257 -4.62 30.65 11.16
N LEU A 258 -5.04 30.40 12.42
CA LEU A 258 -4.64 31.22 13.57
C LEU A 258 -3.60 30.58 14.51
N THR A 259 -3.10 29.37 14.24
CA THR A 259 -2.12 28.73 15.16
C THR A 259 -0.94 27.99 14.50
N ALA A 260 -0.71 28.11 13.19
CA ALA A 260 0.41 27.45 12.51
C ALA A 260 1.67 28.33 12.46
N ALA A 261 2.32 28.49 13.62
CA ALA A 261 3.70 28.99 13.73
C ALA A 261 4.54 28.01 14.55
N ALA A 262 4.64 26.75 14.08
CA ALA A 262 5.66 25.80 14.50
C ALA A 262 5.78 24.72 13.44
N GLY A 263 7.00 24.54 12.92
CA GLY A 263 7.29 23.59 11.85
C GLY A 263 6.93 22.16 12.24
N GLY A 264 6.05 21.57 11.43
CA GLY A 264 5.74 20.15 11.42
C GLY A 264 5.20 19.82 10.03
N ASP A 265 5.73 18.77 9.41
CA ASP A 265 5.22 18.17 8.17
C ASP A 265 3.79 17.65 8.41
N ASP A 266 2.81 18.55 8.34
CA ASP A 266 1.40 18.22 8.40
C ASP A 266 0.97 17.82 6.98
N GLU A 267 1.23 16.55 6.65
CA GLU A 267 0.67 15.88 5.46
C GLU A 267 -0.83 15.63 5.71
N THR A 268 -1.59 16.73 5.81
CA THR A 268 -3.05 16.72 5.71
C THR A 268 -3.38 16.14 4.35
N VAL A 269 -3.90 14.91 4.37
CA VAL A 269 -4.38 14.18 3.19
C VAL A 269 -5.58 14.94 2.62
N SER A 270 -5.29 16.00 1.85
CA SER A 270 -6.23 16.65 0.95
C SER A 270 -6.68 15.59 -0.04
N ALA A 271 -7.98 15.30 0.00
CA ALA A 271 -8.65 14.49 -1.00
C ALA A 271 -8.31 15.06 -2.39
N GLN A 272 -7.76 14.22 -3.27
CA GLN A 272 -7.50 14.46 -4.69
C GLN A 272 -6.19 15.16 -5.07
N THR A 273 -5.06 14.86 -4.41
CA THR A 273 -3.73 15.15 -4.99
C THR A 273 -3.21 13.98 -5.82
N VAL A 274 -2.62 14.28 -6.99
CA VAL A 274 -1.97 13.28 -7.85
C VAL A 274 -0.47 13.30 -7.63
N SER A 275 0.09 12.13 -7.37
CA SER A 275 1.52 11.94 -7.13
C SER A 275 2.08 10.78 -7.95
N LEU A 276 3.40 10.57 -7.92
CA LEU A 276 4.00 9.35 -8.48
C LEU A 276 3.57 8.06 -7.73
N TYR A 277 2.92 8.17 -6.57
CA TYR A 277 2.26 7.01 -5.97
C TYR A 277 0.96 6.69 -6.71
N THR A 278 0.23 7.69 -7.21
CA THR A 278 -0.95 7.49 -8.07
C THR A 278 -0.60 6.62 -9.28
N SER A 279 0.52 6.87 -9.97
CA SER A 279 0.96 6.02 -11.08
C SER A 279 1.22 4.56 -10.66
N ARG A 280 1.80 4.35 -9.47
CA ARG A 280 1.98 3.01 -8.91
C ARG A 280 0.64 2.34 -8.52
N HIS A 281 -0.35 3.13 -8.11
CA HIS A 281 -1.71 2.62 -7.86
C HIS A 281 -2.37 2.16 -9.17
N ILE A 282 -2.28 2.97 -10.22
CA ILE A 282 -2.77 2.61 -11.56
C ILE A 282 -2.11 1.32 -12.05
N PHE A 283 -0.78 1.19 -11.93
CA PHE A 283 -0.07 -0.05 -12.28
C PHE A 283 -0.67 -1.29 -11.61
N ALA A 284 -0.87 -1.21 -10.29
CA ALA A 284 -1.35 -2.34 -9.50
C ALA A 284 -2.79 -2.71 -9.84
N GLU A 285 -3.60 -1.70 -10.16
CA GLU A 285 -4.98 -1.85 -10.60
C GLU A 285 -5.09 -2.48 -11.99
N GLU A 286 -4.32 -1.98 -12.95
CA GLU A 286 -4.27 -2.52 -14.31
C GLU A 286 -3.74 -3.95 -14.33
N THR A 287 -2.77 -4.26 -13.46
CA THR A 287 -2.31 -5.63 -13.25
C THR A 287 -3.46 -6.55 -12.82
N ARG A 288 -4.33 -6.09 -11.93
CA ARG A 288 -5.48 -6.87 -11.44
C ARG A 288 -6.56 -7.02 -12.49
N ARG A 289 -6.92 -5.92 -13.16
CA ARG A 289 -7.90 -5.92 -14.25
C ARG A 289 -7.47 -6.81 -15.41
N SER A 290 -6.17 -7.03 -15.60
CA SER A 290 -5.66 -7.96 -16.61
C SER A 290 -6.05 -9.42 -16.36
N LEU A 291 -6.34 -9.80 -15.11
CA LEU A 291 -6.57 -11.18 -14.65
C LEU A 291 -5.45 -12.18 -14.99
N ARG A 292 -4.32 -11.68 -15.52
CA ARG A 292 -3.19 -12.49 -15.98
C ARG A 292 -2.26 -12.89 -14.85
N TYR A 293 -2.20 -12.06 -13.81
CA TYR A 293 -1.25 -12.21 -12.72
C TYR A 293 -1.97 -12.45 -11.41
N THR A 294 -1.44 -13.39 -10.64
CA THR A 294 -1.84 -13.63 -9.26
C THR A 294 -1.42 -12.46 -8.36
N ARG A 295 -2.02 -12.38 -7.18
CA ARG A 295 -1.61 -11.42 -6.15
C ARG A 295 -0.14 -11.58 -5.73
N PHE A 296 0.44 -12.77 -5.83
CA PHE A 296 1.84 -13.01 -5.47
C PHE A 296 2.78 -12.48 -6.54
N GLU A 297 2.43 -12.64 -7.82
CA GLU A 297 3.15 -12.03 -8.93
C GLU A 297 3.07 -10.51 -8.89
N LEU A 298 1.90 -9.93 -8.59
CA LEU A 298 1.79 -8.49 -8.30
C LEU A 298 2.67 -8.08 -7.11
N ALA A 299 2.79 -8.94 -6.08
CA ALA A 299 3.65 -8.67 -4.94
C ALA A 299 5.11 -8.62 -5.34
N ALA A 300 5.56 -9.58 -6.15
CA ALA A 300 6.92 -9.65 -6.68
C ALA A 300 7.23 -8.40 -7.53
N MET A 301 6.34 -8.05 -8.46
CA MET A 301 6.51 -6.86 -9.31
C MET A 301 6.60 -5.55 -8.50
N LEU A 302 5.79 -5.43 -7.44
CA LEU A 302 5.79 -4.26 -6.56
C LEU A 302 6.88 -4.29 -5.48
N GLY A 303 7.61 -5.40 -5.27
CA GLY A 303 8.53 -5.55 -4.15
C GLY A 303 7.81 -5.55 -2.78
N HIS A 304 6.68 -6.26 -2.68
CA HIS A 304 5.89 -6.41 -1.46
C HIS A 304 6.10 -7.78 -0.83
N SER A 305 6.68 -7.82 0.36
CA SER A 305 6.85 -9.06 1.14
C SER A 305 5.56 -9.50 1.87
N LEU A 306 4.59 -8.60 2.02
CA LEU A 306 3.33 -8.83 2.71
C LEU A 306 2.18 -8.36 1.83
N LEU A 307 1.21 -9.26 1.64
CA LEU A 307 0.04 -9.03 0.80
C LEU A 307 -0.96 -8.03 1.39
N THR A 308 -0.90 -7.74 2.70
CA THR A 308 -1.77 -6.73 3.35
C THR A 308 -1.66 -5.36 2.69
N ASN A 309 -0.46 -5.01 2.21
CA ASN A 309 -0.22 -3.74 1.51
C ASN A 309 -0.96 -3.66 0.18
N GLN A 310 -1.38 -4.79 -0.38
CA GLN A 310 -2.08 -4.78 -1.65
C GLN A 310 -3.54 -4.37 -1.53
N VAL A 311 -4.13 -4.47 -0.33
CA VAL A 311 -5.54 -4.10 -0.10
C VAL A 311 -5.82 -2.62 -0.43
N TYR A 312 -4.78 -1.78 -0.49
CA TYR A 312 -4.87 -0.35 -0.80
C TYR A 312 -4.80 0.00 -2.30
N TYR A 313 -4.58 -0.97 -3.19
CA TYR A 313 -4.67 -0.77 -4.65
C TYR A 313 -6.11 -1.13 -5.12
N GLY A 314 -6.70 -0.42 -6.07
CA GLY A 314 -8.12 -0.54 -6.48
C GLY A 314 -8.46 -1.72 -7.41
N PRO A 315 -9.71 -1.79 -7.93
CA PRO A 315 -10.91 -2.23 -7.22
C PRO A 315 -11.03 -3.76 -7.18
N ARG A 316 -11.94 -4.27 -6.32
CA ARG A 316 -12.14 -5.71 -6.05
C ARG A 316 -13.02 -6.41 -7.11
N THR A 317 -13.51 -5.69 -8.10
CA THR A 317 -14.51 -6.16 -9.07
C THR A 317 -13.81 -6.77 -10.29
N GLN A 318 -14.00 -8.07 -10.51
CA GLN A 318 -13.37 -8.87 -11.57
C GLN A 318 -13.89 -8.55 -12.99
N HIS A 319 -14.81 -7.59 -13.13
CA HIS A 319 -15.56 -7.36 -14.36
C HIS A 319 -15.26 -6.02 -15.04
N GLU A 320 -14.33 -5.24 -14.50
CA GLU A 320 -13.90 -4.00 -15.14
C GLU A 320 -12.76 -4.29 -16.11
N ASN A 321 -12.94 -3.89 -17.37
CA ASN A 321 -11.88 -3.92 -18.35
C ASN A 321 -10.74 -2.99 -17.92
N ARG A 322 -9.53 -3.34 -18.36
CA ARG A 322 -8.37 -2.44 -18.30
C ARG A 322 -8.71 -1.08 -18.90
N GLU A 323 -8.31 -0.02 -18.22
CA GLU A 323 -8.52 1.34 -18.70
C GLU A 323 -7.32 1.86 -19.49
N PHE A 324 -6.12 1.38 -19.16
CA PHE A 324 -4.89 1.83 -19.76
C PHE A 324 -4.26 0.72 -20.59
N GLU A 325 -4.00 1.03 -21.86
CA GLU A 325 -3.40 0.11 -22.82
C GLU A 325 -1.87 0.23 -22.78
N PHE A 326 -1.24 -0.45 -21.83
CA PHE A 326 0.21 -0.67 -21.82
C PHE A 326 0.55 -2.14 -21.52
N ALA A 327 1.65 -2.63 -22.08
CA ALA A 327 2.16 -3.94 -21.72
C ALA A 327 2.64 -3.92 -20.27
N LEU A 328 2.21 -4.93 -19.52
CA LEU A 328 2.61 -5.12 -18.12
C LEU A 328 3.90 -5.95 -18.10
N PRO A 329 4.89 -5.59 -17.27
CA PRO A 329 6.05 -6.43 -17.05
C PRO A 329 5.62 -7.74 -16.39
N ARG A 330 6.51 -8.73 -16.41
CA ARG A 330 6.34 -9.99 -15.66
C ARG A 330 7.29 -10.01 -14.47
N PRO A 331 6.92 -10.65 -13.36
CA PRO A 331 7.89 -10.93 -12.31
C PRO A 331 8.95 -11.90 -12.82
N TRP A 332 10.11 -11.92 -12.16
CA TRP A 332 11.09 -12.97 -12.38
C TRP A 332 10.50 -14.34 -11.97
N PRO A 333 10.73 -15.42 -12.74
CA PRO A 333 10.24 -16.76 -12.37
C PRO A 333 10.75 -17.20 -11.00
N GLY A 334 9.86 -17.69 -10.13
CA GLY A 334 10.19 -18.14 -8.77
C GLY A 334 9.93 -17.10 -7.68
N ASP A 335 10.03 -15.80 -7.97
CA ASP A 335 9.86 -14.74 -6.96
C ASP A 335 8.45 -14.77 -6.33
N ALA A 336 7.42 -15.12 -7.12
CA ALA A 336 6.04 -15.18 -6.64
C ALA A 336 5.82 -16.40 -5.71
N GLU A 337 6.41 -17.54 -6.05
CA GLU A 337 6.38 -18.77 -5.26
C GLU A 337 7.04 -18.57 -3.90
N ASP A 338 8.19 -17.89 -3.86
CA ASP A 338 8.91 -17.58 -2.62
C ASP A 338 8.06 -16.68 -1.70
N ILE A 339 7.41 -15.66 -2.26
CA ILE A 339 6.49 -14.80 -1.50
C ILE A 339 5.27 -15.60 -1.00
N LYS A 340 4.75 -16.54 -1.81
CA LYS A 340 3.63 -17.41 -1.43
C LYS A 340 4.01 -18.35 -0.28
N GLN A 341 5.18 -18.95 -0.33
CA GLN A 341 5.69 -19.81 0.74
C GLN A 341 5.91 -19.01 2.02
N TRP A 342 6.50 -17.83 1.91
CA TRP A 342 6.68 -16.92 3.04
C TRP A 342 5.35 -16.48 3.67
N ASP A 343 4.37 -16.04 2.88
CA ASP A 343 3.06 -15.61 3.40
C ASP A 343 2.35 -16.75 4.15
N ARG A 344 2.51 -18.00 3.71
CA ARG A 344 2.02 -19.18 4.44
C ARG A 344 2.69 -19.37 5.79
N GLN A 345 4.01 -19.15 5.86
CA GLN A 345 4.79 -19.30 7.08
C GLN A 345 4.44 -18.21 8.11
N VAL A 346 4.37 -16.95 7.68
CA VAL A 346 4.17 -15.82 8.61
C VAL A 346 2.70 -15.49 8.88
N ASN A 347 1.78 -15.91 8.01
CA ASN A 347 0.34 -15.72 8.17
C ASN A 347 -0.44 -17.04 8.04
N PRO A 348 -0.17 -18.07 8.87
CA PRO A 348 -0.78 -19.40 8.73
C PRO A 348 -2.31 -19.36 8.89
N LEU A 349 -2.82 -18.39 9.63
CA LEU A 349 -4.25 -18.19 9.88
C LEU A 349 -4.99 -17.58 8.67
N ARG A 350 -4.29 -16.88 7.75
CA ARG A 350 -4.92 -16.29 6.56
C ARG A 350 -5.57 -17.35 5.67
N TYR A 351 -4.94 -18.53 5.58
CA TYR A 351 -5.47 -19.66 4.82
C TYR A 351 -6.60 -20.40 5.56
N LYS A 352 -6.61 -20.35 6.90
CA LYS A 352 -7.65 -21.00 7.71
C LYS A 352 -8.95 -20.20 7.78
N PHE A 353 -8.86 -18.86 7.78
CA PHE A 353 -10.02 -17.99 8.00
C PHE A 353 -10.54 -17.28 6.73
N MET A 354 -9.87 -17.37 5.58
CA MET A 354 -10.45 -16.94 4.30
C MET A 354 -11.31 -18.05 3.67
N GLN A 355 -12.39 -18.49 4.35
CA GLN A 355 -13.60 -19.00 3.70
C GLN A 355 -14.54 -17.80 3.49
N GLY A 356 -14.28 -17.07 2.41
CA GLY A 356 -14.87 -15.78 2.14
C GLY A 356 -13.96 -15.09 1.15
N ASP A 357 -14.04 -15.54 -0.08
CA ASP A 357 -13.14 -15.18 -1.13
C ASP A 357 -13.22 -13.68 -1.42
N LEU A 358 -12.30 -12.91 -0.85
CA LEU A 358 -12.11 -11.51 -1.20
C LEU A 358 -11.50 -11.34 -2.61
N PHE A 359 -11.15 -12.45 -3.31
CA PHE A 359 -10.40 -12.46 -4.57
C PHE A 359 -10.68 -13.72 -5.45
N ALA A 360 -11.95 -14.12 -5.64
CA ALA A 360 -12.35 -15.40 -6.24
C ALA A 360 -11.54 -15.93 -7.44
N GLY A 361 -10.70 -16.94 -7.22
CA GLY A 361 -9.81 -17.46 -8.26
C GLY A 361 -9.63 -18.96 -8.35
N GLU A 362 -9.68 -19.74 -7.27
CA GLU A 362 -9.22 -21.16 -7.37
C GLU A 362 -10.05 -22.22 -6.65
N THR A 363 -11.04 -21.88 -5.80
CA THR A 363 -11.72 -22.90 -4.96
C THR A 363 -13.18 -23.21 -5.29
N ALA A 364 -13.81 -22.49 -6.21
CA ALA A 364 -15.25 -22.68 -6.47
C ALA A 364 -15.58 -23.98 -7.22
N THR A 365 -14.68 -24.49 -8.05
CA THR A 365 -14.92 -25.71 -8.85
C THR A 365 -14.52 -27.00 -8.15
N ALA A 366 -13.62 -26.96 -7.16
CA ALA A 366 -13.17 -28.16 -6.45
C ALA A 366 -14.12 -28.59 -5.31
N ILE A 367 -14.98 -27.68 -4.81
CA ILE A 367 -15.84 -27.93 -3.65
C ILE A 367 -17.25 -28.40 -4.07
N ALA A 368 -17.60 -28.27 -5.36
CA ALA A 368 -18.93 -28.64 -5.85
C ALA A 368 -19.13 -30.16 -6.05
N ASP A 369 -18.05 -30.95 -6.06
CA ASP A 369 -18.11 -32.38 -6.46
C ASP A 369 -18.00 -33.37 -5.28
N GLU A 370 -17.76 -32.92 -4.05
CA GLU A 370 -17.78 -33.80 -2.88
C GLU A 370 -19.02 -33.53 -2.03
N GLY A 371 -19.94 -34.48 -2.10
CA GLY A 371 -21.30 -34.41 -1.59
C GLY A 371 -21.45 -34.09 -0.10
N ALA A 372 -22.57 -33.42 0.17
CA ALA A 372 -23.35 -33.42 1.41
C ALA A 372 -22.80 -34.27 2.57
N GLY A 373 -22.25 -33.61 3.60
CA GLY A 373 -21.88 -34.31 4.84
C GLY A 373 -21.41 -33.45 6.02
N TRP A 374 -21.07 -32.17 5.84
CA TRP A 374 -20.56 -31.34 6.94
C TRP A 374 -21.29 -29.99 7.00
N ARG A 375 -22.50 -30.02 7.58
CA ARG A 375 -23.26 -28.84 8.01
C ARG A 375 -23.61 -28.98 9.50
N GLU A 376 -22.60 -28.89 10.35
CA GLU A 376 -22.69 -28.54 11.77
C GLU A 376 -21.27 -28.09 12.15
N ASP A 377 -21.13 -27.00 12.91
CA ASP A 377 -19.89 -26.27 13.26
C ASP A 377 -19.36 -25.22 12.26
N ARG A 378 -20.25 -24.37 11.73
CA ARG A 378 -19.88 -23.06 11.15
C ARG A 378 -20.25 -21.89 12.08
N ASP A 379 -19.83 -21.98 13.34
CA ASP A 379 -19.86 -20.85 14.27
C ASP A 379 -18.52 -20.78 15.04
N GLY A 380 -17.51 -20.24 14.35
CA GLY A 380 -16.10 -20.30 14.77
C GLY A 380 -15.51 -18.99 15.29
N ALA A 381 -16.34 -17.98 15.61
CA ALA A 381 -15.89 -16.74 16.25
C ALA A 381 -16.49 -16.53 17.66
N SER A 382 -17.52 -17.29 18.03
CA SER A 382 -18.23 -17.18 19.31
C SER A 382 -17.77 -18.18 20.38
N SER A 383 -16.99 -19.21 20.03
CA SER A 383 -16.58 -20.27 20.98
C SER A 383 -15.23 -20.05 21.67
N PHE A 384 -14.50 -18.98 21.36
CA PHE A 384 -13.21 -18.69 22.02
C PHE A 384 -13.30 -17.68 23.18
N PHE A 385 -14.46 -17.04 23.39
CA PHE A 385 -14.70 -16.11 24.50
C PHE A 385 -15.32 -16.75 25.75
N MET A 386 -15.38 -18.08 25.82
CA MET A 386 -15.63 -18.78 27.08
C MET A 386 -14.60 -19.87 27.30
N ARG A 387 -13.47 -19.47 27.88
CA ARG A 387 -12.74 -20.24 28.91
C ARG A 387 -11.92 -19.32 29.77
#